data_AF-A0A9D2P6Q6-F1
#
_entry.id   AF-A0A9D2P6Q6-F1
#
_cell.length_a   1.000
_cell.length_b   1.000
_cell.length_c   1.000
_cell.angle_alpha   90.00
_cell.angle_beta   90.00
_cell.angle_gamma   90.00
#
_symmetry.space_group_name_H-M   'P 1'
#
loop_
_entity.id
_entity.type
_entity.pdbx_description
1 polymer ?
#
loop_
_entity_poly.entity_id
_entity_poly.type
_entity_poly.pdbx_seq_one_letter_code
_entity_poly.pdbx_strand_id
1 'polypeptide(L)'
;FITGLSRIVPAIPILIISGNHDSARRLDYASRLLGSHQIYIAGKAPETEEEHLRKITLEDEYGAVHFWLLPFLKPGYVRGLCGGELPVNYTEAVRSVLEHEQIDPAERNVIVSHQFYTGKDMDTGEDVAPETCDSELLSVGGIDNVDISVLRDFDYAALGHLHGAQKVGAEHIRYCGTLLKYSVSEAGQKKMLHMVELGAKGCSARVEKLPLHPLRDVRKLRGELAEVINAAQPEQRDDYVSVTLTDEIDPYKPKEQLEKVYSHILEVRMDNERTRKKLEFAEEEICIEDPARVFSDFFREMQGREMSEEEKKIVDNVFDRVKGDAR
;
A
#
# COMPACT_ATOMS: atom_id res chain seq x y z
N PHE A 1 14.55 5.03 -19.32
CA PHE A 1 13.11 4.89 -19.59
C PHE A 1 12.54 6.12 -20.26
N ILE A 2 12.45 7.29 -19.59
CA ILE A 2 11.87 8.54 -20.16
C ILE A 2 12.53 8.92 -21.50
N THR A 3 13.86 8.85 -21.59
CA THR A 3 14.60 9.08 -22.85
C THR A 3 14.23 8.11 -23.98
N GLY A 4 13.78 6.90 -23.62
CA GLY A 4 13.28 5.92 -24.60
C GLY A 4 11.89 6.31 -25.09
N LEU A 5 10.99 6.68 -24.18
CA LEU A 5 9.64 7.16 -24.53
C LEU A 5 9.69 8.43 -25.38
N SER A 6 10.58 9.37 -25.06
CA SER A 6 10.74 10.62 -25.80
C SER A 6 11.25 10.43 -27.25
N ARG A 7 11.64 9.21 -27.64
CA ARG A 7 12.09 8.88 -29.00
C ARG A 7 10.99 8.22 -29.84
N ILE A 8 9.83 7.91 -29.26
CA ILE A 8 8.72 7.30 -30.00
C ILE A 8 8.14 8.33 -30.98
N VAL A 9 7.81 7.88 -32.19
CA VAL A 9 7.22 8.70 -33.25
C VAL A 9 5.94 8.01 -33.75
N PRO A 10 4.79 8.73 -33.82
CA PRO A 10 4.60 10.11 -33.37
C PRO A 10 4.83 10.27 -31.86
N ALA A 11 5.18 11.49 -31.44
CA ALA A 11 5.45 11.78 -30.04
C ALA A 11 4.19 11.52 -29.19
N ILE A 12 4.38 10.85 -28.06
CA ILE A 12 3.30 10.53 -27.11
C ILE A 12 3.48 11.46 -25.90
N PRO A 13 2.47 12.29 -25.55
CA PRO A 13 2.49 13.08 -24.33
C PRO A 13 2.69 12.20 -23.08
N ILE A 14 3.58 12.64 -22.19
CA ILE A 14 3.85 11.95 -20.92
C ILE A 14 3.46 12.87 -19.78
N LEU A 15 2.56 12.41 -18.93
CA LEU A 15 2.06 13.14 -17.77
C LEU A 15 2.60 12.47 -16.50
N ILE A 16 3.27 13.23 -15.64
CA ILE A 16 3.93 12.72 -14.44
C ILE A 16 3.51 13.58 -13.25
N ILE A 17 3.08 12.93 -12.17
CA ILE A 17 2.85 13.55 -10.87
C ILE A 17 3.83 12.99 -9.85
N SER A 18 4.13 13.76 -8.80
CA SER A 18 4.89 13.24 -7.66
C SER A 18 3.99 12.53 -6.66
N GLY A 19 4.44 11.39 -6.15
CA GLY A 19 3.84 10.72 -5.00
C GLY A 19 4.39 11.19 -3.66
N ASN A 20 3.95 10.55 -2.58
CA ASN A 20 4.35 10.83 -1.20
C ASN A 20 5.83 10.50 -0.87
N HIS A 21 6.50 9.71 -1.71
CA HIS A 21 7.93 9.36 -1.56
C HIS A 21 8.86 10.18 -2.47
N ASP A 22 8.30 10.99 -3.36
CA ASP A 22 9.06 11.73 -4.35
C ASP A 22 9.49 13.11 -3.83
N SER A 23 10.61 13.60 -4.36
CA SER A 23 11.04 14.98 -4.12
C SER A 23 10.36 15.91 -5.12
N ALA A 24 9.20 16.44 -4.74
CA ALA A 24 8.43 17.46 -5.46
C ALA A 24 9.32 18.54 -6.12
N ARG A 25 10.19 19.17 -5.32
CA ARG A 25 11.10 20.24 -5.78
C ARG A 25 12.09 19.80 -6.87
N ARG A 26 12.57 18.54 -6.83
CA ARG A 26 13.49 18.02 -7.86
C ARG A 26 12.75 17.76 -9.17
N LEU A 27 11.52 17.25 -9.08
CA LEU A 27 10.68 16.98 -10.25
C LEU A 27 10.27 18.29 -10.95
N ASP A 28 9.89 19.33 -10.20
CA ASP A 28 9.55 20.63 -10.76
C ASP A 28 10.71 21.31 -11.50
N TYR A 29 11.94 21.14 -11.01
CA TYR A 29 13.12 21.66 -11.71
C TYR A 29 13.28 21.05 -13.11
N ALA A 30 13.08 19.73 -13.24
CA ALA A 30 13.18 19.03 -14.52
C ALA A 30 12.03 19.38 -15.47
N SER A 31 10.85 19.68 -14.91
CA SER A 31 9.62 20.02 -15.64
C SER A 31 9.80 21.13 -16.68
N ARG A 32 10.59 22.16 -16.35
CA ARG A 32 10.84 23.32 -17.23
C ARG A 32 11.61 22.95 -18.50
N LEU A 33 12.47 21.94 -18.44
CA LEU A 33 13.33 21.54 -19.56
C LEU A 33 12.62 20.53 -20.48
N LEU A 34 11.73 19.71 -19.91
CA LEU A 34 11.14 18.56 -20.58
C LEU A 34 9.82 18.87 -21.30
N GLY A 35 9.18 20.00 -21.01
CA GLY A 35 7.92 20.40 -21.65
C GLY A 35 8.00 20.51 -23.19
N SER A 36 9.16 20.88 -23.74
CA SER A 36 9.41 20.94 -25.19
C SER A 36 9.36 19.56 -25.87
N HIS A 37 9.45 18.48 -25.10
CA HIS A 37 9.39 17.09 -25.56
C HIS A 37 8.04 16.42 -25.22
N GLN A 38 7.00 17.22 -24.93
CA GLN A 38 5.68 16.77 -24.50
C GLN A 38 5.71 15.93 -23.20
N ILE A 39 6.66 16.22 -22.32
CA ILE A 39 6.77 15.61 -20.99
C ILE A 39 6.39 16.67 -19.97
N TYR A 40 5.25 16.45 -19.31
CA TYR A 40 4.63 17.37 -18.37
C TYR A 40 4.72 16.78 -16.96
N ILE A 41 5.38 17.51 -16.07
CA ILE A 41 5.60 17.08 -14.69
C ILE A 41 4.93 18.07 -13.75
N ALA A 42 4.13 17.57 -12.80
CA ALA A 42 3.60 18.32 -11.67
C ALA A 42 4.19 17.73 -10.37
N GLY A 43 5.08 18.48 -9.72
CA GLY A 43 5.70 18.07 -8.46
C GLY A 43 4.98 18.61 -7.22
N LYS A 44 4.21 19.71 -7.34
CA LYS A 44 3.47 20.29 -6.22
C LYS A 44 2.03 20.57 -6.61
N ALA A 45 1.13 20.36 -5.66
CA ALA A 45 -0.21 20.92 -5.73
C ALA A 45 -0.17 22.43 -5.37
N PRO A 46 -1.12 23.23 -5.85
CA PRO A 46 -1.25 24.64 -5.50
C PRO A 46 -1.27 24.89 -3.99
N GLU A 47 -0.46 25.85 -3.53
CA GLU A 47 -0.39 26.27 -2.13
C GLU A 47 -1.09 27.63 -1.89
N THR A 48 -1.28 28.44 -2.96
CA THR A 48 -1.88 29.79 -2.91
C THR A 48 -2.93 30.00 -4.00
N GLU A 49 -3.77 31.04 -3.87
CA GLU A 49 -4.86 31.37 -4.81
C GLU A 49 -4.39 31.75 -6.23
N GLU A 50 -3.11 32.07 -6.40
CA GLU A 50 -2.52 32.37 -7.71
C GLU A 50 -1.96 31.13 -8.42
N GLU A 51 -1.86 30.00 -7.70
CA GLU A 51 -1.35 28.74 -8.22
C GLU A 51 -2.52 27.84 -8.65
N HIS A 52 -2.36 27.16 -9.78
CA HIS A 52 -3.35 26.25 -10.34
C HIS A 52 -2.75 24.88 -10.61
N LEU A 53 -3.59 23.84 -10.61
CA LEU A 53 -3.20 22.52 -11.07
C LEU A 53 -2.70 22.61 -12.50
N ARG A 54 -1.72 21.76 -12.80
CA ARG A 54 -1.22 21.67 -14.17
C ARG A 54 -2.27 20.97 -15.03
N LYS A 55 -3.00 21.76 -15.81
CA LYS A 55 -3.96 21.31 -16.84
C LYS A 55 -3.26 21.11 -18.18
N ILE A 56 -3.35 19.91 -18.76
CA ILE A 56 -2.88 19.62 -20.12
C ILE A 56 -4.09 19.28 -20.99
N THR A 57 -4.27 19.99 -22.09
CA THR A 57 -5.35 19.72 -23.06
C THR A 57 -4.78 18.97 -24.25
N LEU A 58 -5.36 17.82 -24.56
CA LEU A 58 -5.12 17.08 -25.79
C LEU A 58 -6.39 17.09 -26.65
N GLU A 59 -6.25 16.87 -27.95
CA GLU A 59 -7.37 16.82 -28.90
C GLU A 59 -7.40 15.49 -29.63
N ASP A 60 -8.61 14.95 -29.81
CA ASP A 60 -8.90 13.77 -30.62
C ASP A 60 -10.14 14.01 -31.51
N GLU A 61 -10.67 12.96 -32.13
CA GLU A 61 -11.86 13.03 -33.00
C GLU A 61 -13.14 13.48 -32.31
N TYR A 62 -13.22 13.41 -30.97
CA TYR A 62 -14.37 13.85 -30.17
C TYR A 62 -14.13 15.24 -29.52
N GLY A 63 -13.01 15.91 -29.83
CA GLY A 63 -12.69 17.26 -29.35
C GLY A 63 -11.59 17.30 -28.29
N ALA A 64 -11.64 18.28 -27.38
CA ALA A 64 -10.67 18.43 -26.31
C ALA A 64 -10.86 17.40 -25.18
N VAL A 65 -9.76 17.01 -24.53
CA VAL A 65 -9.70 16.26 -23.27
C VAL A 65 -8.72 16.97 -22.34
N HIS A 66 -9.15 17.26 -21.11
CA HIS A 66 -8.37 17.96 -20.11
C HIS A 66 -7.83 17.00 -19.05
N PHE A 67 -6.51 16.95 -18.94
CA PHE A 67 -5.80 16.17 -17.93
C PHE A 67 -5.38 17.09 -16.78
N TRP A 68 -5.88 16.79 -15.60
CA TRP A 68 -5.62 17.53 -14.36
C TRP A 68 -4.63 16.74 -13.52
N LEU A 69 -3.43 17.30 -13.34
CA LEU A 69 -2.36 16.64 -12.61
C LEU A 69 -2.37 17.08 -11.15
N LEU A 70 -2.82 16.18 -10.26
CA LEU A 70 -2.91 16.37 -8.81
C LEU A 70 -1.84 15.53 -8.10
N PRO A 71 -0.66 16.09 -7.77
CA PRO A 71 0.35 15.39 -7.00
C PRO A 71 -0.12 15.12 -5.57
N PHE A 72 0.61 14.27 -4.85
CA PHE A 72 0.35 14.03 -3.43
C PHE A 72 0.39 15.35 -2.64
N LEU A 73 -0.67 15.60 -1.87
CA LEU A 73 -0.77 16.78 -1.01
C LEU A 73 -1.20 16.41 0.41
N LYS A 74 -0.87 17.28 1.36
CA LYS A 74 -1.36 17.21 2.74
C LYS A 74 -2.25 18.42 3.02
N PRO A 75 -3.21 18.34 3.97
CA PRO A 75 -4.05 19.48 4.35
C PRO A 75 -3.25 20.76 4.63
N GLY A 76 -2.10 20.65 5.30
CA GLY A 76 -1.25 21.80 5.60
C GLY A 76 -0.69 22.55 4.37
N TYR A 77 -0.63 21.93 3.20
CA TYR A 77 -0.09 22.55 1.99
C TYR A 77 -1.07 23.53 1.35
N VAL A 78 -2.37 23.27 1.46
CA VAL A 78 -3.42 24.06 0.79
C VAL A 78 -4.02 25.14 1.70
N ARG A 79 -3.41 25.39 2.86
CA ARG A 79 -3.88 26.39 3.83
C ARG A 79 -4.05 27.79 3.20
N GLY A 80 -3.18 28.15 2.25
CA GLY A 80 -3.28 29.43 1.55
C GLY A 80 -4.52 29.54 0.67
N LEU A 81 -4.95 28.44 0.05
CA LEU A 81 -6.20 28.37 -0.73
C LEU A 81 -7.45 28.42 0.15
N CYS A 82 -7.35 27.99 1.40
CA CYS A 82 -8.44 27.95 2.36
C CYS A 82 -8.50 29.21 3.24
N GLY A 83 -8.09 30.37 2.72
CA GLY A 83 -8.14 31.64 3.48
C GLY A 83 -7.25 31.68 4.74
N GLY A 84 -6.24 30.82 4.82
CA GLY A 84 -5.37 30.69 6.00
C GLY A 84 -5.83 29.63 7.01
N GLU A 85 -6.99 29.01 6.80
CA GLU A 85 -7.50 27.93 7.66
C GLU A 85 -6.94 26.57 7.23
N LEU A 86 -6.70 25.69 8.21
CA LEU A 86 -6.23 24.33 7.93
C LEU A 86 -7.45 23.46 7.61
N PRO A 87 -7.51 22.79 6.45
CA PRO A 87 -8.58 21.84 6.16
C PRO A 87 -8.64 20.76 7.25
N VAL A 88 -9.85 20.36 7.61
CA VAL A 88 -10.10 19.40 8.70
C VAL A 88 -9.56 18.01 8.35
N ASN A 89 -9.59 17.64 7.08
CA ASN A 89 -9.13 16.35 6.59
C ASN A 89 -8.63 16.42 5.13
N TYR A 90 -8.13 15.30 4.61
CA TYR A 90 -7.63 15.21 3.23
C TYR A 90 -8.72 15.38 2.18
N THR A 91 -9.96 14.97 2.48
CA THR A 91 -11.10 15.15 1.57
C THR A 91 -11.37 16.64 1.32
N GLU A 92 -11.41 17.44 2.37
CA GLU A 92 -11.59 18.88 2.28
C GLU A 92 -10.42 19.54 1.55
N ALA A 93 -9.18 19.13 1.87
CA ALA A 93 -7.99 19.66 1.20
C ALA A 93 -8.02 19.42 -0.33
N VAL A 94 -8.36 18.21 -0.77
CA VAL A 94 -8.49 17.89 -2.19
C VAL A 94 -9.68 18.62 -2.81
N ARG A 95 -10.82 18.69 -2.12
CA ARG A 95 -11.99 19.43 -2.60
C ARG A 95 -11.68 20.89 -2.87
N SER A 96 -11.01 21.58 -1.93
CA SER A 96 -10.64 22.99 -2.09
C SER A 96 -9.77 23.23 -3.32
N VAL A 97 -8.81 22.33 -3.61
CA VAL A 97 -7.99 22.42 -4.82
C VAL A 97 -8.84 22.23 -6.07
N LEU A 98 -9.71 21.21 -6.11
CA LEU A 98 -10.52 20.91 -7.30
C LEU A 98 -11.59 21.97 -7.58
N GLU A 99 -12.22 22.54 -6.54
CA GLU A 99 -13.18 23.64 -6.66
C GLU A 99 -12.50 24.93 -7.16
N HIS A 100 -11.25 25.18 -6.77
CA HIS A 100 -10.47 26.32 -7.23
C HIS A 100 -10.22 26.30 -8.76
N GLU A 101 -10.13 25.11 -9.36
CA GLU A 101 -9.89 24.96 -10.80
C GLU A 101 -11.09 25.26 -11.70
N GLN A 102 -12.31 25.37 -11.14
CA GLN A 102 -13.55 25.63 -11.89
C GLN A 102 -13.71 24.69 -13.11
N ILE A 103 -13.56 23.39 -12.86
CA ILE A 103 -13.63 22.35 -13.89
C ILE A 103 -15.01 22.37 -14.56
N ASP A 104 -15.06 22.48 -15.89
CA ASP A 104 -16.31 22.40 -16.64
C ASP A 104 -16.73 20.92 -16.80
N PRO A 105 -17.82 20.47 -16.14
CA PRO A 105 -18.26 19.09 -16.25
C PRO A 105 -18.87 18.76 -17.62
N ALA A 106 -19.12 19.73 -18.49
CA ALA A 106 -19.57 19.50 -19.87
C ALA A 106 -18.41 19.06 -20.80
N GLU A 107 -17.16 19.33 -20.43
CA GLU A 107 -15.96 18.91 -21.16
C GLU A 107 -15.46 17.54 -20.67
N ARG A 108 -14.57 16.90 -21.45
CA ARG A 108 -13.95 15.62 -21.05
C ARG A 108 -12.78 15.87 -20.11
N ASN A 109 -12.88 15.37 -18.89
CA ASN A 109 -11.91 15.59 -17.82
C ASN A 109 -11.32 14.27 -17.31
N VAL A 110 -10.00 14.23 -17.20
CA VAL A 110 -9.25 13.12 -16.61
C VAL A 110 -8.41 13.67 -15.47
N ILE A 111 -8.45 13.04 -14.30
CA ILE A 111 -7.55 13.37 -13.19
C ILE A 111 -6.47 12.30 -13.06
N VAL A 112 -5.23 12.75 -12.89
CA VAL A 112 -4.10 11.91 -12.48
C VAL A 112 -3.76 12.31 -11.05
N SER A 113 -4.00 11.41 -10.10
CA SER A 113 -3.89 11.72 -8.67
C SER A 113 -3.12 10.68 -7.87
N HIS A 114 -2.40 11.13 -6.85
CA HIS A 114 -1.70 10.25 -5.90
C HIS A 114 -2.16 10.55 -4.48
N GLN A 115 -3.22 9.90 -4.02
CA GLN A 115 -3.75 9.98 -2.66
C GLN A 115 -4.39 8.65 -2.26
N PHE A 116 -4.70 8.49 -0.97
CA PHE A 116 -5.48 7.36 -0.48
C PHE A 116 -6.99 7.64 -0.56
N TYR A 117 -7.60 7.29 -1.69
CA TYR A 117 -9.03 7.38 -1.93
C TYR A 117 -9.83 6.21 -1.36
N THR A 118 -10.93 6.52 -0.66
CA THR A 118 -11.95 5.59 -0.17
C THR A 118 -13.33 6.19 -0.38
N GLY A 119 -14.42 5.47 -0.08
CA GLY A 119 -15.75 6.06 -0.08
C GLY A 119 -16.82 5.02 -0.38
N LYS A 120 -17.94 5.46 -0.92
CA LYS A 120 -19.06 4.58 -1.26
C LYS A 120 -19.10 4.26 -2.74
N ASP A 121 -19.48 3.02 -3.07
CA ASP A 121 -19.79 2.67 -4.45
C ASP A 121 -20.90 3.59 -4.98
N MET A 122 -20.66 4.16 -6.15
CA MET A 122 -21.55 5.18 -6.71
C MET A 122 -22.86 4.58 -7.24
N ASP A 123 -22.87 3.26 -7.53
CA ASP A 123 -24.06 2.55 -7.99
C ASP A 123 -24.83 1.94 -6.82
N THR A 124 -24.13 1.29 -5.87
CA THR A 124 -24.79 0.56 -4.77
C THR A 124 -24.92 1.36 -3.47
N GLY A 125 -24.10 2.40 -3.28
CA GLY A 125 -24.02 3.18 -2.03
C GLY A 125 -23.35 2.44 -0.87
N GLU A 126 -22.79 1.26 -1.10
CA GLU A 126 -22.07 0.47 -0.10
C GLU A 126 -20.68 1.03 0.16
N ASP A 127 -20.19 0.92 1.39
CA ASP A 127 -18.84 1.34 1.73
C ASP A 127 -17.80 0.47 1.01
N VAL A 128 -16.89 1.12 0.28
CA VAL A 128 -15.78 0.50 -0.43
C VAL A 128 -14.48 0.89 0.27
N ALA A 129 -13.87 -0.09 0.93
CA ALA A 129 -12.51 0.00 1.42
C ALA A 129 -11.58 -0.71 0.42
N PRO A 130 -10.62 0.01 -0.21
CA PRO A 130 -9.66 -0.64 -1.09
C PRO A 130 -8.72 -1.56 -0.30
N GLU A 131 -8.28 -2.64 -0.93
CA GLU A 131 -7.30 -3.56 -0.36
C GLU A 131 -5.93 -2.91 -0.29
N THR A 132 -5.22 -3.11 0.83
CA THR A 132 -3.90 -2.52 1.09
C THR A 132 -2.84 -3.60 1.28
N CYS A 133 -1.57 -3.20 1.17
CA CYS A 133 -0.41 -4.08 1.29
C CYS A 133 0.55 -3.61 2.39
N ASP A 134 1.38 -4.51 2.91
CA ASP A 134 2.26 -4.26 4.07
C ASP A 134 3.29 -3.14 3.81
N SER A 135 3.64 -2.92 2.55
CA SER A 135 4.53 -1.84 2.13
C SER A 135 3.88 -0.45 2.14
N GLU A 136 2.56 -0.39 2.26
CA GLU A 136 1.79 0.86 2.26
C GLU A 136 1.69 1.36 3.70
N LEU A 137 2.44 2.41 4.03
CA LEU A 137 2.37 3.08 5.33
C LEU A 137 1.17 4.03 5.35
N LEU A 138 0.00 3.51 5.68
CA LEU A 138 -1.19 4.31 5.94
C LEU A 138 -1.22 4.75 7.41
N SER A 139 -1.66 5.99 7.66
CA SER A 139 -1.88 6.43 9.04
C SER A 139 -2.96 5.60 9.73
N VAL A 140 -2.71 5.29 11.00
CA VAL A 140 -3.60 4.48 11.85
C VAL A 140 -5.02 5.05 11.82
N GLY A 141 -6.00 4.20 11.50
CA GLY A 141 -7.43 4.57 11.50
C GLY A 141 -7.94 5.27 10.23
N GLY A 142 -7.16 5.33 9.15
CA GLY A 142 -7.64 5.84 7.86
C GLY A 142 -7.81 7.36 7.78
N ILE A 143 -7.23 8.11 8.73
CA ILE A 143 -7.34 9.58 8.84
C ILE A 143 -6.83 10.32 7.60
N ASP A 144 -5.96 9.68 6.82
CA ASP A 144 -5.40 10.22 5.59
C ASP A 144 -6.29 10.00 4.34
N ASN A 145 -7.53 9.52 4.50
CA ASN A 145 -8.38 9.18 3.36
C ASN A 145 -9.01 10.40 2.66
N VAL A 146 -9.19 10.27 1.35
CA VAL A 146 -9.93 11.19 0.49
C VAL A 146 -11.20 10.49 0.01
N ASP A 147 -12.37 11.08 0.27
CA ASP A 147 -13.62 10.52 -0.23
C ASP A 147 -13.73 10.68 -1.76
N ILE A 148 -14.03 9.60 -2.48
CA ILE A 148 -14.15 9.62 -3.95
C ILE A 148 -15.26 10.53 -4.49
N SER A 149 -16.15 11.06 -3.65
CA SER A 149 -17.15 12.07 -4.07
C SER A 149 -16.52 13.30 -4.70
N VAL A 150 -15.27 13.63 -4.37
CA VAL A 150 -14.54 14.75 -5.00
C VAL A 150 -14.16 14.48 -6.45
N LEU A 151 -14.30 13.23 -6.92
CA LEU A 151 -13.90 12.80 -8.26
C LEU A 151 -15.08 12.63 -9.24
N ARG A 152 -16.31 12.97 -8.82
CA ARG A 152 -17.55 12.71 -9.59
C ARG A 152 -17.60 13.36 -10.97
N ASP A 153 -16.95 14.51 -11.14
CA ASP A 153 -17.00 15.30 -12.37
C ASP A 153 -15.95 14.87 -13.41
N PHE A 154 -15.13 13.85 -13.10
CA PHE A 154 -14.14 13.30 -14.01
C PHE A 154 -14.65 12.09 -14.78
N ASP A 155 -14.38 12.05 -16.08
CA ASP A 155 -14.71 10.91 -16.93
C ASP A 155 -13.76 9.72 -16.67
N TYR A 156 -12.56 9.97 -16.14
CA TYR A 156 -11.65 8.95 -15.64
C TYR A 156 -10.71 9.49 -14.55
N ALA A 157 -10.49 8.70 -13.50
CA ALA A 157 -9.52 8.99 -12.45
C ALA A 157 -8.42 7.92 -12.42
N ALA A 158 -7.23 8.32 -12.88
CA ALA A 158 -6.01 7.53 -12.84
C ALA A 158 -5.32 7.72 -11.49
N LEU A 159 -5.54 6.77 -10.57
CA LEU A 159 -5.03 6.86 -9.20
C LEU A 159 -3.71 6.10 -9.04
N GLY A 160 -2.79 6.69 -8.28
CA GLY A 160 -1.63 6.06 -7.67
C GLY A 160 -1.71 6.14 -6.15
N HIS A 161 -0.83 5.40 -5.45
CA HIS A 161 -0.62 5.29 -4.00
C HIS A 161 -0.71 3.82 -3.55
N LEU A 162 -1.74 3.09 -3.98
CA LEU A 162 -1.89 1.67 -3.70
C LEU A 162 -1.13 0.80 -4.71
N HIS A 163 -0.58 -0.31 -4.24
CA HIS A 163 0.24 -1.25 -5.00
C HIS A 163 -0.60 -2.31 -5.74
N GLY A 164 -1.82 -2.56 -5.26
CA GLY A 164 -2.80 -3.44 -5.90
C GLY A 164 -3.66 -2.71 -6.94
N ALA A 165 -3.78 -3.30 -8.14
CA ALA A 165 -4.66 -2.77 -9.19
C ALA A 165 -6.14 -3.07 -8.86
N GLN A 166 -6.94 -2.02 -8.66
CA GLN A 166 -8.33 -2.15 -8.20
C GLN A 166 -9.18 -0.93 -8.59
N LYS A 167 -10.51 -1.10 -8.60
CA LYS A 167 -11.47 0.01 -8.71
C LYS A 167 -11.85 0.53 -7.33
N VAL A 168 -12.26 1.79 -7.23
CA VAL A 168 -12.77 2.38 -5.99
C VAL A 168 -14.11 3.03 -6.26
N GLY A 169 -15.18 2.35 -5.86
CA GLY A 169 -16.56 2.80 -5.94
C GLY A 169 -17.16 3.09 -7.33
N ALA A 170 -16.36 3.22 -8.38
CA ALA A 170 -16.82 3.32 -9.76
C ALA A 170 -15.80 2.72 -10.74
N GLU A 171 -16.25 2.25 -11.91
CA GLU A 171 -15.36 1.58 -12.88
C GLU A 171 -14.27 2.50 -13.46
N HIS A 172 -14.55 3.80 -13.55
CA HIS A 172 -13.66 4.83 -14.06
C HIS A 172 -12.70 5.41 -13.01
N ILE A 173 -12.80 5.00 -11.73
CA ILE A 173 -11.92 5.43 -10.64
C ILE A 173 -11.03 4.25 -10.24
N ARG A 174 -9.75 4.27 -10.63
CA ARG A 174 -8.90 3.08 -10.51
C ARG A 174 -7.49 3.37 -10.05
N TYR A 175 -7.01 2.52 -9.14
CA TYR A 175 -5.58 2.33 -8.93
C TYR A 175 -5.03 1.36 -9.97
N CYS A 176 -3.94 1.74 -10.64
CA CYS A 176 -3.23 0.84 -11.56
C CYS A 176 -2.25 -0.10 -10.86
N GLY A 177 -1.92 0.18 -9.60
CA GLY A 177 -0.96 -0.61 -8.83
C GLY A 177 0.49 -0.37 -9.26
N THR A 178 1.39 -1.10 -8.61
CA THR A 178 2.82 -1.09 -8.93
C THR A 178 3.14 -2.01 -10.10
N LEU A 179 4.27 -1.77 -10.77
CA LEU A 179 4.77 -2.64 -11.85
C LEU A 179 5.32 -3.98 -11.32
N LEU A 180 5.86 -3.98 -10.10
CA LEU A 180 6.48 -5.12 -9.43
C LEU A 180 5.91 -5.27 -8.02
N LYS A 181 6.04 -6.46 -7.45
CA LYS A 181 5.65 -6.74 -6.05
C LYS A 181 6.74 -6.20 -5.12
N TYR A 182 6.38 -5.35 -4.16
CA TYR A 182 7.33 -4.75 -3.20
C TYR A 182 7.26 -5.36 -1.80
N SER A 183 6.21 -6.12 -1.50
CA SER A 183 6.02 -6.84 -0.26
C SER A 183 5.59 -8.28 -0.50
N VAL A 184 5.77 -9.12 0.51
CA VAL A 184 5.34 -10.52 0.44
C VAL A 184 3.81 -10.62 0.37
N SER A 185 3.05 -9.72 1.00
CA SER A 185 1.58 -9.71 0.92
C SER A 185 1.04 -9.51 -0.51
N GLU A 186 1.82 -8.89 -1.39
CA GLU A 186 1.49 -8.77 -2.82
C GLU A 186 1.69 -10.06 -3.64
N ALA A 187 2.16 -11.17 -3.05
CA ALA A 187 2.45 -12.42 -3.77
C ALA A 187 1.26 -12.97 -4.58
N GLY A 188 0.03 -12.75 -4.14
CA GLY A 188 -1.19 -13.17 -4.87
C GLY A 188 -1.62 -12.22 -6.00
N GLN A 189 -1.05 -11.02 -6.07
CA GLN A 189 -1.49 -10.00 -7.02
C GLN A 189 -0.92 -10.23 -8.41
N LYS A 190 -1.73 -9.94 -9.43
CA LYS A 190 -1.30 -9.85 -10.83
C LYS A 190 -0.99 -8.40 -11.15
N LYS A 191 0.27 -8.11 -11.46
CA LYS A 191 0.68 -6.76 -11.88
C LYS A 191 0.26 -6.52 -13.34
N MET A 192 -0.20 -5.31 -13.63
CA MET A 192 -0.79 -4.96 -14.93
C MET A 192 -0.67 -3.48 -15.23
N LEU A 193 -0.79 -3.14 -16.51
CA LEU A 193 -1.01 -1.78 -16.98
C LEU A 193 -2.48 -1.63 -17.36
N HIS A 194 -3.04 -0.44 -17.12
CA HIS A 194 -4.36 -0.08 -17.63
C HIS A 194 -4.19 0.68 -18.95
N MET A 195 -4.73 0.12 -20.03
CA MET A 195 -4.96 0.84 -21.28
C MET A 195 -6.40 1.33 -21.27
N VAL A 196 -6.58 2.65 -21.34
CA VAL A 196 -7.88 3.29 -21.18
C VAL A 196 -8.25 3.97 -22.49
N GLU A 197 -9.41 3.62 -23.03
CA GLU A 197 -10.00 4.24 -24.21
C GLU A 197 -11.14 5.17 -23.75
N LEU A 198 -11.01 6.47 -24.05
CA LEU A 198 -12.03 7.48 -23.78
C LEU A 198 -12.83 7.72 -25.06
N GLY A 199 -14.16 7.72 -24.94
CA GLY A 199 -15.07 8.08 -26.03
C GLY A 199 -15.45 9.56 -26.04
N ALA A 200 -16.57 9.87 -26.70
CA ALA A 200 -17.25 11.14 -26.57
C ALA A 200 -17.72 11.39 -25.12
N LYS A 201 -17.97 12.65 -24.77
CA LYS A 201 -18.47 13.02 -23.44
C LYS A 201 -19.74 12.22 -23.09
N GLY A 202 -19.80 11.69 -21.87
CA GLY A 202 -20.91 10.87 -21.38
C GLY A 202 -20.82 9.39 -21.75
N CYS A 203 -19.85 8.97 -22.57
CA CYS A 203 -19.54 7.55 -22.75
C CYS A 203 -18.60 7.05 -21.66
N SER A 204 -18.88 5.87 -21.09
CA SER A 204 -18.00 5.25 -20.11
C SER A 204 -16.64 4.90 -20.71
N ALA A 205 -15.56 5.19 -19.98
CA ALA A 205 -14.22 4.79 -20.36
C ALA A 205 -14.09 3.26 -20.41
N ARG A 206 -13.44 2.74 -21.45
CA ARG A 206 -13.15 1.31 -21.57
C ARG A 206 -11.75 1.02 -21.05
N VAL A 207 -11.64 0.08 -20.10
CA VAL A 207 -10.37 -0.26 -19.45
C VAL A 207 -9.95 -1.67 -19.84
N GLU A 208 -8.83 -1.76 -20.56
CA GLU A 208 -8.14 -3.03 -20.84
C GLU A 208 -6.96 -3.20 -19.87
N LYS A 209 -6.83 -4.41 -19.30
CA LYS A 209 -5.80 -4.76 -18.33
C LYS A 209 -4.72 -5.58 -19.02
N LEU A 210 -3.56 -4.97 -19.27
CA LEU A 210 -2.42 -5.61 -19.91
C LEU A 210 -1.52 -6.24 -18.84
N PRO A 211 -1.42 -7.58 -18.74
CA PRO A 211 -0.64 -8.23 -17.69
C PRO A 211 0.86 -7.96 -17.85
N LEU A 212 1.54 -7.79 -16.72
CA LEU A 212 2.99 -7.65 -16.65
C LEU A 212 3.64 -9.00 -16.29
N HIS A 213 4.78 -9.27 -16.91
CA HIS A 213 5.57 -10.47 -16.71
C HIS A 213 6.94 -10.07 -16.13
N PRO A 214 7.08 -9.99 -14.80
CA PRO A 214 8.35 -9.61 -14.20
C PRO A 214 9.40 -10.69 -14.44
N LEU A 215 10.68 -10.30 -14.43
CA LEU A 215 11.79 -11.25 -14.55
C LEU A 215 11.78 -12.28 -13.39
N ARG A 216 11.37 -11.83 -12.21
CA ARG A 216 11.24 -12.63 -11.00
C ARG A 216 9.95 -12.27 -10.30
N ASP A 217 9.23 -13.29 -9.87
CA ASP A 217 8.01 -13.14 -9.08
C ASP A 217 8.30 -13.20 -7.57
N VAL A 218 7.31 -12.87 -6.75
CA VAL A 218 7.33 -13.07 -5.29
C VAL A 218 6.35 -14.18 -4.93
N ARG A 219 6.83 -15.19 -4.22
CA ARG A 219 6.07 -16.39 -3.83
C ARG A 219 6.00 -16.57 -2.32
N LYS A 220 4.83 -16.95 -1.84
CA LYS A 220 4.62 -17.50 -0.50
C LYS A 220 4.56 -19.01 -0.61
N LEU A 221 5.47 -19.69 0.06
CA LEU A 221 5.51 -21.15 0.16
C LEU A 221 5.18 -21.56 1.59
N ARG A 222 4.35 -22.58 1.74
CA ARG A 222 3.96 -23.11 3.06
C ARG A 222 3.88 -24.62 3.00
N GLY A 223 4.46 -25.29 4.00
CA GLY A 223 4.48 -26.76 4.12
C GLY A 223 5.67 -27.24 4.92
N GLU A 224 5.86 -28.55 5.00
CA GLU A 224 7.08 -29.11 5.61
C GLU A 224 8.30 -28.86 4.73
N LEU A 225 9.49 -28.79 5.33
CA LEU A 225 10.73 -28.48 4.60
C LEU A 225 10.95 -29.41 3.40
N ALA A 226 10.73 -30.71 3.58
CA ALA A 226 10.89 -31.70 2.52
C ALA A 226 9.90 -31.48 1.37
N GLU A 227 8.65 -31.14 1.68
CA GLU A 227 7.61 -30.87 0.68
C GLU A 227 7.93 -29.62 -0.13
N VAL A 228 8.34 -28.54 0.54
CA VAL A 228 8.71 -27.26 -0.10
C VAL A 228 9.90 -27.43 -1.04
N ILE A 229 10.88 -28.26 -0.66
CA ILE A 229 12.04 -28.59 -1.50
C ILE A 229 11.61 -29.44 -2.70
N ASN A 230 10.78 -30.46 -2.48
CA ASN A 230 10.36 -31.39 -3.53
C ASN A 230 9.39 -30.77 -4.54
N ALA A 231 8.57 -29.80 -4.12
CA ALA A 231 7.63 -29.10 -4.98
C ALA A 231 8.28 -28.03 -5.88
N ALA A 232 9.58 -27.76 -5.71
CA ALA A 232 10.28 -26.67 -6.39
C ALA A 232 10.42 -26.88 -7.91
N GLN A 233 9.55 -26.21 -8.68
CA GLN A 233 9.61 -26.18 -10.13
C GLN A 233 10.79 -25.31 -10.62
N PRO A 234 11.48 -25.69 -11.73
CA PRO A 234 12.65 -24.96 -12.23
C PRO A 234 12.42 -23.46 -12.43
N GLU A 235 11.24 -23.07 -12.91
CA GLU A 235 10.88 -21.68 -13.21
C GLU A 235 10.72 -20.83 -11.95
N GLN A 236 10.49 -21.46 -10.78
CA GLN A 236 10.23 -20.79 -9.51
C GLN A 236 11.48 -20.65 -8.65
N ARG A 237 12.58 -21.31 -9.03
CA ARG A 237 13.82 -21.35 -8.25
C ARG A 237 14.53 -20.01 -8.18
N ASP A 238 14.39 -19.20 -9.23
CA ASP A 238 15.00 -17.86 -9.28
C ASP A 238 14.05 -16.75 -8.83
N ASP A 239 12.85 -17.08 -8.34
CA ASP A 239 11.91 -16.11 -7.78
C ASP A 239 12.27 -15.75 -6.33
N TYR A 240 11.72 -14.63 -5.86
CA TYR A 240 11.81 -14.24 -4.46
C TYR A 240 10.84 -15.06 -3.62
N VAL A 241 11.35 -15.85 -2.67
CA VAL A 241 10.52 -16.77 -1.86
C VAL A 241 10.47 -16.35 -0.40
N SER A 242 9.27 -16.31 0.16
CA SER A 242 9.00 -16.33 1.60
C SER A 242 8.46 -17.71 1.96
N VAL A 243 9.11 -18.38 2.90
CA VAL A 243 8.79 -19.77 3.27
C VAL A 243 8.29 -19.82 4.70
N THR A 244 7.10 -20.39 4.90
CA THR A 244 6.55 -20.72 6.22
C THR A 244 6.57 -22.23 6.40
N LEU A 245 7.47 -22.71 7.25
CA LEU A 245 7.64 -24.13 7.55
C LEU A 245 6.66 -24.57 8.63
N THR A 246 5.98 -25.68 8.38
CA THR A 246 4.99 -26.27 9.31
C THR A 246 5.51 -27.49 10.06
N ASP A 247 6.82 -27.77 9.98
CA ASP A 247 7.46 -28.86 10.70
C ASP A 247 7.30 -28.64 12.22
N GLU A 248 6.66 -29.59 12.93
CA GLU A 248 6.50 -29.52 14.39
C GLU A 248 7.85 -29.70 15.13
N ILE A 249 8.79 -30.39 14.51
CA ILE A 249 10.18 -30.49 14.98
C ILE A 249 11.04 -29.59 14.11
N ASP A 250 11.78 -28.66 14.74
CA ASP A 250 12.66 -27.73 14.04
C ASP A 250 13.65 -28.50 13.14
N PRO A 251 13.58 -28.32 11.81
CA PRO A 251 14.43 -29.05 10.89
C PRO A 251 15.90 -28.61 11.02
N TYR A 252 16.82 -29.48 10.63
CA TYR A 252 18.25 -29.16 10.70
C TYR A 252 18.63 -28.15 9.62
N LYS A 253 18.98 -26.92 10.02
CA LYS A 253 19.45 -25.84 9.14
C LYS A 253 18.55 -25.61 7.90
N PRO A 254 17.26 -25.30 8.08
CA PRO A 254 16.29 -25.20 6.98
C PRO A 254 16.72 -24.22 5.89
N LYS A 255 17.26 -23.07 6.29
CA LYS A 255 17.72 -22.04 5.35
C LYS A 255 18.81 -22.56 4.41
N GLU A 256 19.84 -23.24 4.93
CA GLU A 256 20.93 -23.81 4.10
C GLU A 256 20.42 -24.90 3.14
N GLN A 257 19.35 -25.60 3.50
CA GLN A 257 18.73 -26.59 2.62
C GLN A 257 17.92 -25.92 1.50
N LEU A 258 17.15 -24.89 1.84
CA LEU A 258 16.37 -24.11 0.87
C LEU A 258 17.28 -23.35 -0.12
N GLU A 259 18.43 -22.84 0.32
CA GLU A 259 19.41 -22.14 -0.54
C GLU A 259 20.03 -23.03 -1.62
N LYS A 260 19.94 -24.37 -1.48
CA LYS A 260 20.34 -25.32 -2.54
C LYS A 260 19.35 -25.37 -3.70
N VAL A 261 18.14 -24.86 -3.50
CA VAL A 261 17.02 -24.98 -4.43
C VAL A 261 16.57 -23.61 -4.92
N TYR A 262 16.45 -22.63 -4.03
CA TYR A 262 15.97 -21.28 -4.32
C TYR A 262 17.11 -20.27 -4.25
N SER A 263 17.24 -19.44 -5.29
CA SER A 263 18.29 -18.42 -5.39
C SER A 263 18.07 -17.22 -4.46
N HIS A 264 16.81 -16.88 -4.19
CA HIS A 264 16.46 -15.61 -3.55
C HIS A 264 15.43 -15.79 -2.42
N ILE A 265 15.93 -16.16 -1.24
CA ILE A 265 15.09 -16.30 -0.05
C ILE A 265 14.97 -14.95 0.65
N LEU A 266 13.74 -14.44 0.77
CA LEU A 266 13.43 -13.22 1.52
C LEU A 266 13.37 -13.50 3.02
N GLU A 267 12.63 -14.55 3.40
CA GLU A 267 12.43 -14.93 4.79
C GLU A 267 12.10 -16.43 4.93
N VAL A 268 12.41 -16.97 6.10
CA VAL A 268 12.00 -18.32 6.52
C VAL A 268 11.38 -18.19 7.92
N ARG A 269 10.11 -18.56 8.04
CA ARG A 269 9.33 -18.52 9.28
C ARG A 269 8.97 -19.95 9.70
N MET A 270 8.87 -20.19 11.01
CA MET A 270 8.34 -21.44 11.56
C MET A 270 6.91 -21.18 12.05
N ASP A 271 6.01 -22.11 11.76
CA ASP A 271 4.62 -22.14 12.24
C ASP A 271 4.29 -23.51 12.83
N ASN A 272 4.85 -23.76 14.01
CA ASN A 272 4.61 -24.96 14.83
C ASN A 272 3.82 -24.62 16.10
N GLU A 273 3.39 -25.66 16.83
CA GLU A 273 2.63 -25.50 18.08
C GLU A 273 3.33 -24.57 19.08
N ARG A 274 4.66 -24.63 19.16
CA ARG A 274 5.47 -23.78 20.07
C ARG A 274 5.38 -22.31 19.69
N THR A 275 5.46 -21.97 18.41
CA THR A 275 5.33 -20.59 17.94
C THR A 275 3.90 -20.07 18.03
N ARG A 276 2.90 -20.92 17.79
CA ARG A 276 1.48 -20.56 17.93
C ARG A 276 1.11 -20.24 19.38
N LYS A 277 1.49 -21.11 20.32
CA LYS A 277 1.30 -20.85 21.77
C LYS A 277 1.93 -19.54 22.21
N LYS A 278 3.15 -19.23 21.76
CA LYS A 278 3.82 -17.95 22.08
C LYS A 278 3.09 -16.71 21.55
N LEU A 279 2.42 -16.82 20.39
CA LEU A 279 1.62 -15.73 19.83
C LEU A 279 0.31 -15.56 20.61
N GLU A 280 -0.36 -16.67 20.96
CA GLU A 280 -1.57 -16.66 21.80
C GLU A 280 -1.32 -15.98 23.16
N PHE A 281 -0.20 -16.33 23.83
CA PHE A 281 0.19 -15.68 25.09
C PHE A 281 0.55 -14.19 24.96
N ALA A 282 0.88 -13.71 23.75
CA ALA A 282 1.21 -12.31 23.52
C ALA A 282 -0.04 -11.45 23.23
N GLU A 283 -1.15 -12.06 22.81
CA GLU A 283 -2.43 -11.40 22.57
C GLU A 283 -3.37 -11.41 23.78
N GLU A 284 -3.17 -12.31 24.75
CA GLU A 284 -3.88 -12.24 26.03
C GLU A 284 -3.39 -11.03 26.85
N GLU A 285 -4.29 -10.09 27.16
CA GLU A 285 -4.08 -9.16 28.29
C GLU A 285 -3.89 -10.01 29.55
N ILE A 286 -2.63 -10.20 29.97
CA ILE A 286 -2.30 -10.92 31.19
C ILE A 286 -2.87 -10.10 32.36
N CYS A 287 -4.09 -10.45 32.80
CA CYS A 287 -4.65 -9.97 34.05
C CYS A 287 -3.89 -10.67 35.18
N ILE A 288 -2.81 -10.04 35.65
CA ILE A 288 -1.97 -10.57 36.74
C ILE A 288 -2.75 -10.38 38.06
N GLU A 289 -3.71 -11.27 38.34
CA GLU A 289 -4.39 -11.28 39.64
C GLU A 289 -3.54 -11.95 40.73
N ASP A 290 -2.66 -12.91 40.37
CA ASP A 290 -1.81 -13.63 41.32
C ASP A 290 -0.38 -13.91 40.77
N PRO A 291 0.64 -13.15 41.21
CA PRO A 291 2.03 -13.32 40.81
C PRO A 291 2.63 -14.72 41.10
N ALA A 292 2.18 -15.40 42.15
CA ALA A 292 2.68 -16.73 42.50
C ALA A 292 2.22 -17.78 41.49
N ARG A 293 0.99 -17.62 40.98
CA ARG A 293 0.43 -18.46 39.93
C ARG A 293 1.14 -18.25 38.59
N VAL A 294 1.40 -16.99 38.20
CA VAL A 294 2.15 -16.66 36.99
C VAL A 294 3.56 -17.25 37.03
N PHE A 295 4.25 -17.16 38.17
CA PHE A 295 5.57 -17.75 38.32
C PHE A 295 5.54 -19.29 38.25
N SER A 296 4.51 -19.91 38.82
CA SER A 296 4.32 -21.37 38.76
C SER A 296 4.09 -21.87 37.34
N ASP A 297 3.30 -21.13 36.55
CA ASP A 297 3.07 -21.42 35.14
C ASP A 297 4.35 -21.26 34.31
N PHE A 298 5.13 -20.18 34.55
CA PHE A 298 6.45 -19.98 33.94
C PHE A 298 7.45 -21.09 34.29
N PHE A 299 7.50 -21.53 35.55
CA PHE A 299 8.38 -22.61 35.99
C PHE A 299 8.05 -23.92 35.26
N ARG A 300 6.76 -24.24 35.14
CA ARG A 300 6.29 -25.43 34.42
C ARG A 300 6.68 -25.38 32.94
N GLU A 301 6.59 -24.21 32.32
CA GLU A 301 6.96 -24.03 30.91
C GLU A 301 8.47 -24.16 30.66
N MET A 302 9.31 -23.67 31.58
CA MET A 302 10.77 -23.76 31.46
C MET A 302 11.35 -25.13 31.83
N GLN A 303 10.76 -25.82 32.80
CA GLN A 303 11.31 -27.06 33.36
C GLN A 303 10.53 -28.32 32.98
N GLY A 304 9.37 -28.18 32.34
CA GLY A 304 8.53 -29.30 31.92
C GLY A 304 7.93 -30.13 33.06
N ARG A 305 7.96 -29.60 34.30
CA ARG A 305 7.42 -30.24 35.51
C ARG A 305 6.75 -29.22 36.43
N GLU A 306 5.84 -29.69 37.28
CA GLU A 306 5.31 -28.84 38.36
C GLU A 306 6.35 -28.57 39.44
N MET A 307 6.18 -27.44 40.13
CA MET A 307 6.99 -27.08 41.29
C MET A 307 6.71 -28.05 42.44
N SER A 308 7.77 -28.46 43.16
CA SER A 308 7.63 -29.19 44.40
C SER A 308 7.05 -28.30 45.50
N GLU A 309 6.51 -28.91 46.55
CA GLU A 309 5.99 -28.17 47.71
C GLU A 309 7.07 -27.35 48.44
N GLU A 310 8.35 -27.74 48.31
CA GLU A 310 9.48 -26.97 48.83
C GLU A 310 9.77 -25.73 47.98
N GLU A 311 9.71 -25.88 46.65
CA GLU A 311 9.94 -24.78 45.69
C GLU A 311 8.81 -23.74 45.77
N LYS A 312 7.55 -24.18 45.91
CA LYS A 312 6.41 -23.28 46.09
C LYS A 312 6.56 -22.44 47.36
N LYS A 313 6.93 -23.06 48.48
CA LYS A 313 7.20 -22.35 49.75
C LYS A 313 8.31 -21.32 49.64
N ILE A 314 9.35 -21.58 48.84
CA ILE A 314 10.43 -20.60 48.63
C ILE A 314 9.89 -19.39 47.87
N VAL A 315 9.12 -19.63 46.81
CA VAL A 315 8.53 -18.58 45.98
C VAL A 315 7.53 -17.74 46.78
N ASP A 316 6.66 -18.38 47.56
CA ASP A 316 5.72 -17.68 48.45
C ASP A 316 6.45 -16.80 49.48
N ASN A 317 7.52 -17.33 50.10
CA ASN A 317 8.34 -16.55 51.04
C ASN A 317 9.04 -15.34 50.38
N VAL A 318 9.46 -15.48 49.12
CA VAL A 318 10.07 -14.37 48.37
C VAL A 318 9.02 -13.30 48.07
N PHE A 319 7.83 -13.69 47.63
CA PHE A 319 6.74 -12.74 47.38
C PHE A 319 6.23 -12.06 48.65
N ASP A 320 6.15 -12.77 49.77
CA ASP A 320 5.77 -12.22 51.07
C ASP A 320 6.81 -11.22 51.60
N ARG A 321 8.11 -11.49 51.41
CA ARG A 321 9.18 -10.54 51.76
C ARG A 321 9.11 -9.26 50.93
N VAL A 322 8.86 -9.39 49.63
CA VAL A 322 8.77 -8.23 48.72
C VAL A 322 7.50 -7.41 48.99
N LYS A 323 6.39 -8.04 49.40
CA LYS A 323 5.18 -7.32 49.85
C LYS A 323 5.33 -6.67 51.23
N GLY A 324 6.18 -7.22 52.11
CA GLY A 324 6.41 -6.72 53.47
C GLY A 324 7.21 -5.42 53.58
N ASP A 325 8.02 -5.09 52.56
CA ASP A 325 8.81 -3.84 52.50
C ASP A 325 8.03 -2.64 51.90
N ALA A 326 6.77 -2.84 51.52
CA ALA A 326 5.86 -1.79 51.09
C ALA A 326 4.89 -1.40 52.22
N ARG A 327 5.42 -0.78 53.29
CA ARG A 327 4.64 -0.03 54.27
C ARG A 327 5.30 1.31 54.56
#